data_AF-A0A8D8ZR53-F1
#
_entry.id   AF-A0A8D8ZR53-F1
#
_cell.length_a   1.000
_cell.length_b   1.000
_cell.length_c   1.000
_cell.angle_alpha   90.00
_cell.angle_beta   90.00
_cell.angle_gamma   90.00
#
_symmetry.space_group_name_H-M   'P 1'
#
loop_
_entity.id
_entity.type
_entity.pdbx_description
1 polymer ?
#
loop_
_entity_poly.entity_id
_entity_poly.type
_entity_poly.pdbx_seq_one_letter_code
_entity_poly.pdbx_strand_id
1 'polypeptide(L)'
;MWLSLSGAILCTVVMFLICWITALLTLILILALYLIIVYRKPDVNWGSTAQAQTYRSALEAVQGLNHVEEHVKNYQPQILVLTGLPSARPALIDFASLISKNISLLICGHITKVKVPDTLRKSLYDKARHYLSVHKIKAFYNHVDEDEFDVGAKALLQCSGMGKLKPNLLMMGYKTSWTQATRQELQMYFNVIHMVLDNYKSMCILRVRGGFDYSSVLADTDVVLAKSGVTTPSESLSRNVSASQFSHEQKTGPNYPRKCSTLLLNSRGSNTRER
;
A
#
# COMPACT_ATOMS: atom_id res chain seq x y z
N MET A 1 17.17 0.72 31.31
CA MET A 1 16.07 -0.28 31.44
C MET A 1 16.07 -1.01 32.78
N TRP A 2 17.23 -1.31 33.39
CA TRP A 2 17.30 -2.05 34.66
C TRP A 2 16.70 -1.31 35.87
N LEU A 3 16.86 0.03 35.95
CA LEU A 3 16.31 0.84 37.04
C LEU A 3 14.77 0.92 37.00
N SER A 4 14.19 1.05 35.81
CA SER A 4 12.73 1.06 35.65
C SER A 4 12.10 -0.31 35.92
N LEU A 5 12.80 -1.40 35.55
CA LEU A 5 12.35 -2.76 35.83
C LEU A 5 12.35 -3.04 37.34
N SER A 6 13.44 -2.72 38.03
CA SER A 6 13.54 -2.90 39.48
C SER A 6 12.54 -2.02 40.24
N GLY A 7 12.32 -0.77 39.81
CA GLY A 7 11.29 0.10 40.38
C GLY A 7 9.87 -0.44 40.21
N ALA A 8 9.53 -0.99 39.03
CA ALA A 8 8.21 -1.58 38.78
C ALA A 8 7.97 -2.84 39.65
N ILE A 9 8.99 -3.69 39.78
CA ILE A 9 8.93 -4.88 40.64
C ILE A 9 8.75 -4.47 42.11
N LEU A 10 9.57 -3.53 42.60
CA LEU A 10 9.47 -3.04 43.97
C LEU A 10 8.11 -2.43 44.27
N CYS A 11 7.57 -1.62 43.34
CA CYS A 11 6.23 -1.03 43.46
C CYS A 11 5.15 -2.11 43.58
N THR A 12 5.23 -3.15 42.74
CA THR A 12 4.28 -4.26 42.76
C THR A 12 4.35 -5.04 44.09
N VAL A 13 5.56 -5.31 44.59
CA VAL A 13 5.77 -5.98 45.89
C VAL A 13 5.16 -5.18 47.04
N VAL A 14 5.42 -3.87 47.11
CA VAL A 14 4.87 -3.01 48.16
C VAL A 14 3.33 -2.96 48.10
N MET A 15 2.72 -2.93 46.90
CA MET A 15 1.26 -3.01 46.75
C MET A 15 0.68 -4.30 47.36
N PHE A 16 1.32 -5.44 47.13
CA PHE A 16 0.91 -6.72 47.71
C PHE A 16 1.08 -6.77 49.24
N LEU A 17 2.10 -6.12 49.79
CA LEU A 17 2.36 -6.06 51.24
C LEU A 17 1.30 -5.25 52.01
N ILE A 18 0.69 -4.23 51.38
CA ILE A 18 -0.34 -3.40 52.02
C ILE A 18 -1.70 -4.12 52.02
N CYS A 19 -2.20 -4.54 50.84
CA CYS A 19 -3.46 -5.27 50.73
C CYS A 19 -3.48 -6.13 49.46
N TRP A 20 -3.34 -7.44 49.64
CA TRP A 20 -3.28 -8.39 48.54
C TRP A 20 -4.56 -8.49 47.69
N ILE A 21 -5.75 -8.29 48.30
CA ILE A 21 -7.04 -8.38 47.60
C ILE A 21 -7.19 -7.22 46.60
N THR A 22 -6.91 -5.99 47.04
CA THR A 22 -7.03 -4.82 46.17
C THR A 22 -5.95 -4.81 45.09
N ALA A 23 -4.74 -5.26 45.39
CA ALA A 23 -3.66 -5.43 44.42
C ALA A 23 -4.02 -6.45 43.32
N LEU A 24 -4.63 -7.59 43.67
CA LEU A 24 -5.09 -8.56 42.68
C LEU A 24 -6.20 -7.97 41.79
N LEU A 25 -7.16 -7.25 42.38
CA LEU A 25 -8.26 -6.62 41.66
C LEU A 25 -7.75 -5.58 40.64
N THR A 26 -6.81 -4.71 41.03
CA THR A 26 -6.24 -3.70 40.13
C THR A 26 -5.42 -4.35 39.01
N LEU A 27 -4.65 -5.39 39.30
CA LEU A 27 -3.89 -6.12 38.30
C LEU A 27 -4.81 -6.80 37.28
N ILE A 28 -5.90 -7.43 37.74
CA ILE A 28 -6.93 -8.01 36.86
C ILE A 28 -7.58 -6.93 35.99
N LEU A 29 -7.93 -5.78 36.58
CA LEU A 29 -8.57 -4.67 35.84
C LEU A 29 -7.64 -4.11 34.77
N ILE A 30 -6.36 -3.88 35.09
CA ILE A 30 -5.35 -3.40 34.13
C ILE A 30 -5.13 -4.42 33.02
N LEU A 31 -5.03 -5.72 33.36
CA LEU A 31 -4.88 -6.79 32.38
C LEU A 31 -6.10 -6.89 31.47
N ALA A 32 -7.32 -6.79 32.02
CA ALA A 32 -8.56 -6.79 31.27
C ALA A 32 -8.64 -5.61 30.31
N LEU A 33 -8.32 -4.40 30.77
CA LEU A 33 -8.26 -3.21 29.92
C LEU A 33 -7.22 -3.38 28.80
N TYR A 34 -6.04 -3.88 29.12
CA TYR A 34 -4.99 -4.16 28.14
C TYR A 34 -5.45 -5.15 27.06
N LEU A 35 -6.07 -6.26 27.46
CA LEU A 35 -6.61 -7.26 26.54
C LEU A 35 -7.73 -6.68 25.66
N ILE A 36 -8.61 -5.86 26.23
CA ILE A 36 -9.67 -5.18 25.47
C ILE A 36 -9.06 -4.29 24.38
N ILE A 37 -8.02 -3.52 24.70
CA ILE A 37 -7.34 -2.63 23.73
C ILE A 37 -6.68 -3.44 22.62
N VAL A 38 -5.92 -4.49 22.97
CA VAL A 38 -5.19 -5.32 22.00
C VAL A 38 -6.15 -6.09 21.09
N TYR A 39 -7.28 -6.55 21.62
CA TYR A 39 -8.25 -7.34 20.86
C TYR A 39 -9.15 -6.47 19.98
N ARG A 40 -9.67 -5.34 20.51
CA ARG A 40 -10.60 -4.50 19.74
C ARG A 40 -9.94 -3.69 18.63
N LYS A 41 -8.62 -3.45 18.70
CA LYS A 41 -7.86 -2.63 17.74
C LYS A 41 -8.68 -1.44 17.21
N PRO A 42 -9.20 -0.56 18.09
CA PRO A 42 -10.08 0.51 17.65
C PRO A 42 -9.35 1.42 16.65
N ASP A 43 -9.96 1.64 15.49
CA ASP A 43 -9.45 2.56 14.47
C ASP A 43 -9.61 4.00 14.96
N VAL A 44 -8.65 4.44 15.78
CA VAL A 44 -8.64 5.78 16.36
C VAL A 44 -8.01 6.79 15.40
N ASN A 45 -8.70 7.90 15.22
CA ASN A 45 -8.36 9.02 14.34
C ASN A 45 -7.27 9.97 14.89
N TRP A 46 -6.77 9.74 16.11
CA TRP A 46 -5.80 10.62 16.78
C TRP A 46 -4.33 10.19 16.66
N GLY A 47 -4.01 9.32 15.70
CA GLY A 47 -2.66 8.78 15.55
C GLY A 47 -2.35 7.73 16.62
N SER A 48 -1.71 6.64 16.22
CA SER A 48 -1.40 5.52 17.12
C SER A 48 0.09 5.49 17.45
N THR A 49 0.45 5.49 18.72
CA THR A 49 1.83 5.24 19.17
C THR A 49 2.35 3.91 18.64
N ALA A 50 1.48 2.90 18.49
CA ALA A 50 1.86 1.60 17.93
C ALA A 50 2.24 1.67 16.44
N GLN A 51 1.56 2.51 15.65
CA GLN A 51 1.93 2.76 14.26
C GLN A 51 3.29 3.48 14.18
N ALA A 52 3.50 4.49 15.03
CA ALA A 52 4.77 5.20 15.11
C ALA A 52 5.93 4.27 15.50
N GLN A 53 5.69 3.36 16.45
CA GLN A 53 6.68 2.35 16.85
C GLN A 53 7.00 1.39 15.72
N THR A 54 5.98 0.89 15.00
CA THR A 54 6.18 -0.01 13.85
C THR A 54 7.04 0.65 12.76
N TYR A 55 6.78 1.93 12.46
CA TYR A 55 7.59 2.69 11.53
C TYR A 55 9.05 2.81 11.98
N ARG A 56 9.29 3.16 13.25
CA ARG A 56 10.65 3.26 13.80
C ARG A 56 11.39 1.93 13.76
N SER A 57 10.75 0.85 14.20
CA SER A 57 11.33 -0.49 14.14
C SER A 57 11.66 -0.92 12.71
N ALA A 58 10.79 -0.60 11.74
CA ALA A 58 11.09 -0.85 10.33
C ALA A 58 12.29 -0.03 9.85
N LEU A 59 12.34 1.26 10.15
CA LEU A 59 13.45 2.14 9.76
C LEU A 59 14.78 1.68 10.36
N GLU A 60 14.82 1.37 11.65
CA GLU A 60 16.00 0.84 12.34
C GLU A 60 16.44 -0.50 11.73
N ALA A 61 15.50 -1.38 11.39
CA ALA A 61 15.82 -2.64 10.71
C ALA A 61 16.46 -2.41 9.34
N VAL A 62 15.91 -1.50 8.52
CA VAL A 62 16.49 -1.17 7.20
C VAL A 62 17.87 -0.53 7.33
N GLN A 63 18.06 0.38 8.29
CA GLN A 63 19.36 1.00 8.57
C GLN A 63 20.37 -0.01 9.10
N GLY A 64 19.92 -0.96 9.93
CA GLY A 64 20.74 -2.06 10.43
C GLY A 64 21.34 -2.91 9.30
N LEU A 65 20.59 -3.15 8.21
CA LEU A 65 21.08 -3.87 7.04
C LEU A 65 22.32 -3.22 6.41
N ASN A 66 22.48 -1.90 6.50
CA ASN A 66 23.66 -1.23 5.93
C ASN A 66 24.98 -1.69 6.59
N HIS A 67 24.94 -2.11 7.85
CA HIS A 67 26.11 -2.57 8.60
C HIS A 67 26.44 -4.05 8.37
N VAL A 68 25.53 -4.83 7.76
CA VAL A 68 25.71 -6.27 7.53
C VAL A 68 26.49 -6.48 6.23
N GLU A 69 27.67 -7.06 6.28
CA GLU A 69 28.46 -7.35 5.08
C GLU A 69 27.74 -8.35 4.15
N GLU A 70 27.74 -8.07 2.85
CA GLU A 70 27.16 -8.97 1.85
C GLU A 70 28.17 -10.07 1.52
N HIS A 71 27.88 -11.30 1.94
CA HIS A 71 28.66 -12.47 1.56
C HIS A 71 28.01 -13.17 0.36
N VAL A 72 28.79 -13.57 -0.66
CA VAL A 72 28.29 -14.22 -1.89
C VAL A 72 27.44 -15.48 -1.64
N LYS A 73 27.70 -16.16 -0.51
CA LYS A 73 26.94 -17.36 -0.07
C LYS A 73 25.55 -17.05 0.49
N ASN A 74 25.25 -15.79 0.78
CA ASN A 74 23.96 -15.34 1.32
C ASN A 74 23.18 -14.48 0.31
N TYR A 75 23.35 -14.76 -0.99
CA TYR A 75 22.62 -14.04 -2.02
C TYR A 75 21.11 -14.23 -1.84
N GLN A 76 20.38 -13.12 -1.75
CA GLN A 76 18.93 -13.12 -1.66
C GLN A 76 18.34 -12.41 -2.90
N PRO A 77 17.47 -13.07 -3.68
CA PRO A 77 16.90 -12.47 -4.89
C PRO A 77 15.86 -11.41 -4.53
N GLN A 78 16.17 -10.15 -4.79
CA GLN A 78 15.27 -9.00 -4.62
C GLN A 78 14.70 -8.63 -5.99
N ILE A 79 13.43 -8.97 -6.20
CA ILE A 79 12.83 -9.02 -7.53
C ILE A 79 11.98 -7.77 -7.78
N LEU A 80 12.27 -7.05 -8.85
CA LEU A 80 11.37 -6.07 -9.46
C LEU A 80 10.67 -6.73 -10.66
N VAL A 81 9.36 -6.91 -10.58
CA VAL A 81 8.56 -7.55 -11.63
C VAL A 81 7.80 -6.48 -12.42
N LEU A 82 8.01 -6.42 -13.73
CA LEU A 82 7.29 -5.49 -14.63
C LEU A 82 5.92 -6.07 -15.03
N THR A 83 5.00 -6.05 -14.08
CA THR A 83 3.66 -6.65 -14.21
C THR A 83 2.66 -5.70 -14.82
N GLY A 84 2.84 -4.39 -14.61
CA GLY A 84 1.72 -3.45 -14.66
C GLY A 84 0.86 -3.59 -13.41
N LEU A 85 -0.45 -3.47 -13.57
CA LEU A 85 -1.39 -3.81 -12.50
C LEU A 85 -1.24 -5.29 -12.09
N PRO A 86 -1.19 -5.61 -10.79
CA PRO A 86 -1.05 -7.00 -10.34
C PRO A 86 -2.12 -7.95 -10.86
N SER A 87 -3.34 -7.46 -11.01
CA SER A 87 -4.46 -8.21 -11.57
C SER A 87 -4.26 -8.55 -13.05
N ALA A 88 -3.58 -7.70 -13.83
CA ALA A 88 -3.46 -7.85 -15.28
C ALA A 88 -2.62 -9.06 -15.69
N ARG A 89 -1.58 -9.40 -14.91
CA ARG A 89 -0.62 -10.46 -15.21
C ARG A 89 -0.34 -11.35 -13.99
N PRO A 90 -1.34 -12.11 -13.50
CA PRO A 90 -1.24 -12.86 -12.25
C PRO A 90 -0.15 -13.93 -12.30
N ALA A 91 -0.04 -14.65 -13.42
CA ALA A 91 0.94 -15.72 -13.59
C ALA A 91 2.40 -15.26 -13.41
N LEU A 92 2.70 -14.00 -13.76
CA LEU A 92 4.05 -13.43 -13.59
C LEU A 92 4.35 -13.15 -12.11
N ILE A 93 3.36 -12.66 -11.36
CA ILE A 93 3.49 -12.38 -9.92
C ILE A 93 3.54 -13.67 -9.13
N ASP A 94 2.69 -14.65 -9.46
CA ASP A 94 2.67 -15.94 -8.79
C ASP A 94 4.02 -16.63 -8.95
N PHE A 95 4.59 -16.62 -10.16
CA PHE A 95 5.93 -17.15 -10.40
C PHE A 95 7.00 -16.41 -9.59
N ALA A 96 6.96 -15.08 -9.54
CA ALA A 96 7.89 -14.31 -8.74
C ALA A 96 7.74 -14.57 -7.22
N SER A 97 6.51 -14.74 -6.74
CA SER A 97 6.16 -15.09 -5.36
C SER A 97 6.66 -16.49 -5.00
N LEU A 98 6.58 -17.45 -5.92
CA LEU A 98 7.12 -18.80 -5.75
C LEU A 98 8.66 -18.79 -5.61
N ILE A 99 9.35 -17.92 -6.37
CA ILE A 99 10.81 -17.76 -6.27
C ILE A 99 11.19 -17.07 -4.95
N SER A 100 10.49 -16.00 -4.57
CA SER A 100 10.82 -15.23 -3.36
C SER A 100 10.39 -15.92 -2.06
N LYS A 101 9.46 -16.89 -2.14
CA LYS A 101 8.81 -17.58 -1.01
C LYS A 101 8.29 -16.65 0.08
N ASN A 102 7.93 -15.41 -0.28
CA ASN A 102 7.54 -14.35 0.67
C ASN A 102 8.62 -13.98 1.72
N ILE A 103 9.89 -14.28 1.46
CA ILE A 103 11.03 -13.94 2.33
C ILE A 103 11.81 -12.75 1.76
N SER A 104 11.93 -12.69 0.43
CA SER A 104 12.68 -11.64 -0.25
C SER A 104 11.82 -10.46 -0.69
N LEU A 105 12.47 -9.33 -0.92
CA LEU A 105 11.84 -8.14 -1.48
C LEU A 105 11.25 -8.46 -2.85
N LEU A 106 9.95 -8.22 -3.00
CA LEU A 106 9.21 -8.33 -4.26
C LEU A 106 8.51 -7.00 -4.52
N ILE A 107 8.76 -6.39 -5.67
CA ILE A 107 8.17 -5.12 -6.08
C ILE A 107 7.47 -5.33 -7.42
N CYS A 108 6.18 -5.00 -7.50
CA CYS A 108 5.40 -4.95 -8.73
C CYS A 108 5.53 -3.55 -9.32
N GLY A 109 6.22 -3.45 -10.46
CA GLY A 109 6.39 -2.22 -11.22
C GLY A 109 5.27 -2.02 -12.23
N HIS A 110 4.63 -0.86 -12.18
CA HIS A 110 3.63 -0.44 -13.16
C HIS A 110 4.02 0.87 -13.83
N ILE A 111 4.26 0.79 -15.14
CA ILE A 111 4.61 1.94 -15.98
C ILE A 111 3.36 2.32 -16.79
N THR A 112 2.94 3.58 -16.73
CA THR A 112 1.82 4.10 -17.51
C THR A 112 2.28 5.27 -18.37
N LYS A 113 1.91 5.24 -19.66
CA LYS A 113 2.28 6.24 -20.68
C LYS A 113 1.58 7.59 -20.52
N VAL A 114 0.75 7.75 -19.50
CA VAL A 114 -0.07 8.94 -19.30
C VAL A 114 0.07 9.34 -17.86
N LYS A 115 0.29 10.63 -17.63
CA LYS A 115 0.34 11.18 -16.29
C LYS A 115 -0.99 10.95 -15.56
N VAL A 116 -0.94 10.14 -14.52
CA VAL A 116 -2.12 9.81 -13.72
C VAL A 116 -2.35 10.90 -12.64
N PRO A 117 -3.59 11.38 -12.41
CA PRO A 117 -3.86 12.29 -11.29
C PRO A 117 -3.69 11.57 -9.94
N ASP A 118 -3.33 12.32 -8.89
CA ASP A 118 -3.02 11.74 -7.56
C ASP A 118 -4.15 10.91 -6.97
N THR A 119 -5.40 11.28 -7.24
CA THR A 119 -6.59 10.53 -6.80
C THR A 119 -6.65 9.14 -7.43
N LEU A 120 -6.38 9.04 -8.73
CA LEU A 120 -6.35 7.78 -9.44
C LEU A 120 -5.12 6.95 -9.05
N ARG A 121 -3.96 7.59 -8.81
CA ARG A 121 -2.76 6.89 -8.31
C ARG A 121 -3.01 6.19 -6.97
N LYS A 122 -3.72 6.85 -6.04
CA LYS A 122 -4.14 6.25 -4.77
C LYS A 122 -5.07 5.05 -5.00
N SER A 123 -6.08 5.21 -5.86
CA SER A 123 -7.00 4.12 -6.21
C SER A 123 -6.28 2.90 -6.82
N LEU A 124 -5.31 3.12 -7.72
CA LEU A 124 -4.48 2.05 -8.28
C LEU A 124 -3.64 1.35 -7.20
N TYR A 125 -3.07 2.12 -6.27
CA TYR A 125 -2.30 1.59 -5.14
C TYR A 125 -3.19 0.73 -4.23
N ASP A 126 -4.38 1.21 -3.90
CA ASP A 126 -5.33 0.49 -3.06
C ASP A 126 -5.83 -0.79 -3.75
N LYS A 127 -6.15 -0.73 -5.06
CA LYS A 127 -6.52 -1.90 -5.86
C LYS A 127 -5.40 -2.95 -5.90
N ALA A 128 -4.17 -2.51 -6.15
CA ALA A 128 -2.99 -3.38 -6.16
C ALA A 128 -2.73 -4.02 -4.78
N ARG A 129 -2.77 -3.22 -3.71
CA ARG A 129 -2.59 -3.70 -2.34
C ARG A 129 -3.68 -4.68 -1.92
N HIS A 130 -4.94 -4.39 -2.29
CA HIS A 130 -6.05 -5.27 -2.03
C HIS A 130 -5.86 -6.63 -2.72
N TYR A 131 -5.52 -6.61 -4.01
CA TYR A 131 -5.22 -7.83 -4.76
C TYR A 131 -4.12 -8.67 -4.10
N LEU A 132 -2.98 -8.04 -3.77
CA LEU A 132 -1.86 -8.73 -3.12
C LEU A 132 -2.24 -9.30 -1.75
N SER A 133 -3.06 -8.58 -0.97
CA SER A 133 -3.56 -9.05 0.33
C SER A 133 -4.48 -10.26 0.20
N VAL A 134 -5.41 -10.25 -0.76
CA VAL A 134 -6.35 -11.37 -1.00
C VAL A 134 -5.60 -12.63 -1.42
N HIS A 135 -4.59 -12.48 -2.28
CA HIS A 135 -3.74 -13.59 -2.75
C HIS A 135 -2.60 -13.97 -1.78
N LYS A 136 -2.50 -13.30 -0.62
CA LYS A 136 -1.45 -13.51 0.41
C LYS A 136 -0.01 -13.37 -0.14
N ILE A 137 0.18 -12.49 -1.12
CA ILE A 137 1.48 -12.25 -1.75
C ILE A 137 2.13 -11.05 -1.05
N LYS A 138 3.33 -11.26 -0.47
CA LYS A 138 4.09 -10.18 0.17
C LYS A 138 4.89 -9.41 -0.88
N ALA A 139 4.23 -8.48 -1.56
CA ALA A 139 4.87 -7.59 -2.52
C ALA A 139 4.53 -6.13 -2.24
N PHE A 140 5.42 -5.23 -2.66
CA PHE A 140 5.16 -3.81 -2.75
C PHE A 140 4.70 -3.47 -4.17
N TYR A 141 3.93 -2.40 -4.31
CA TYR A 141 3.51 -1.87 -5.60
C TYR A 141 4.16 -0.50 -5.82
N ASN A 142 4.81 -0.32 -6.97
CA ASN A 142 5.43 0.95 -7.35
C ASN A 142 4.96 1.34 -8.76
N HIS A 143 4.63 2.62 -8.92
CA HIS A 143 4.05 3.14 -10.14
C HIS A 143 4.83 4.34 -10.65
N VAL A 144 5.13 4.35 -11.95
CA VAL A 144 5.87 5.42 -12.63
C VAL A 144 5.06 5.88 -13.84
N ASP A 145 4.95 7.20 -13.98
CA ASP A 145 4.34 7.90 -15.10
C ASP A 145 5.45 8.21 -16.12
N GLU A 146 5.54 7.47 -17.21
CA GLU A 146 6.52 7.72 -18.28
C GLU A 146 5.99 7.27 -19.65
N ASP A 147 6.24 8.09 -20.68
CA ASP A 147 5.78 7.85 -22.06
C ASP A 147 6.48 6.63 -22.68
N GLU A 148 7.79 6.54 -22.46
CA GLU A 148 8.66 5.47 -22.95
C GLU A 148 8.83 4.36 -21.91
N PHE A 149 8.59 3.12 -22.32
CA PHE A 149 8.61 1.97 -21.42
C PHE A 149 10.00 1.68 -20.84
N ASP A 150 11.04 1.86 -21.64
CA ASP A 150 12.43 1.63 -21.24
C ASP A 150 12.95 2.68 -20.26
N VAL A 151 12.60 3.95 -20.48
CA VAL A 151 12.90 5.04 -19.53
C VAL A 151 12.20 4.79 -18.20
N GLY A 152 10.91 4.45 -18.22
CA GLY A 152 10.15 4.11 -17.02
C GLY A 152 10.69 2.87 -16.29
N ALA A 153 11.09 1.83 -17.02
CA ALA A 153 11.70 0.63 -16.45
C ALA A 153 13.07 0.92 -15.83
N LYS A 154 13.87 1.79 -16.46
CA LYS A 154 15.16 2.24 -15.92
C LYS A 154 14.97 3.03 -14.63
N ALA A 155 14.02 3.97 -14.61
CA ALA A 155 13.67 4.73 -13.41
C ALA A 155 13.23 3.80 -12.27
N LEU A 156 12.36 2.82 -12.55
CA LEU A 156 11.97 1.82 -11.55
C LEU A 156 13.15 0.99 -11.05
N LEU A 157 14.04 0.51 -11.91
CA LEU A 157 15.17 -0.32 -11.50
C LEU A 157 16.18 0.45 -10.63
N GLN A 158 16.40 1.72 -10.92
CA GLN A 158 17.39 2.56 -10.24
C GLN A 158 16.83 3.21 -8.95
N CYS A 159 15.55 3.60 -8.95
CA CYS A 159 14.95 4.36 -7.85
C CYS A 159 14.10 3.51 -6.89
N SER A 160 13.77 2.25 -7.23
CA SER A 160 12.98 1.40 -6.32
C SER A 160 13.83 0.85 -5.18
N GLY A 161 13.31 0.93 -3.95
CA GLY A 161 13.95 0.38 -2.75
C GLY A 161 14.64 1.42 -1.87
N MET A 162 15.22 0.97 -0.76
CA MET A 162 15.92 1.81 0.22
C MET A 162 17.17 1.09 0.77
N GLY A 163 18.34 1.73 0.68
CA GLY A 163 19.60 1.16 1.17
C GLY A 163 19.94 -0.18 0.48
N LYS A 164 20.11 -1.24 1.27
CA LYS A 164 20.31 -2.61 0.77
C LYS A 164 19.01 -3.34 0.38
N LEU A 165 17.84 -2.81 0.74
CA LEU A 165 16.55 -3.30 0.26
C LEU A 165 16.21 -2.68 -1.09
N LYS A 166 16.96 -3.07 -2.12
CA LYS A 166 16.81 -2.62 -3.51
C LYS A 166 16.83 -3.81 -4.46
N PRO A 167 16.05 -3.77 -5.56
CA PRO A 167 16.01 -4.87 -6.49
C PRO A 167 17.39 -5.15 -7.10
N ASN A 168 17.75 -6.42 -7.14
CA ASN A 168 18.94 -6.94 -7.79
C ASN A 168 18.61 -7.80 -9.02
N LEU A 169 17.32 -8.15 -9.19
CA LEU A 169 16.80 -8.93 -10.30
C LEU A 169 15.59 -8.23 -10.93
N LEU A 170 15.60 -8.02 -12.25
CA LEU A 170 14.43 -7.59 -13.02
C LEU A 170 13.75 -8.79 -13.64
N MET A 171 12.45 -8.94 -13.42
CA MET A 171 11.62 -9.95 -14.06
C MET A 171 10.60 -9.31 -15.00
N MET A 172 10.50 -9.81 -16.23
CA MET A 172 9.55 -9.33 -17.22
C MET A 172 8.93 -10.49 -18.01
N GLY A 173 7.74 -10.26 -18.56
CA GLY A 173 7.08 -11.24 -19.42
C GLY A 173 7.62 -11.20 -20.84
N TYR A 174 7.77 -12.37 -21.46
CA TYR A 174 8.14 -12.50 -22.87
C TYR A 174 7.06 -11.89 -23.77
N LYS A 175 7.47 -10.97 -24.67
CA LYS A 175 6.57 -10.36 -25.65
C LYS A 175 6.22 -11.37 -26.75
N THR A 176 5.06 -12.01 -26.67
CA THR A 176 4.59 -12.98 -27.66
C THR A 176 4.28 -12.35 -29.01
N SER A 177 3.68 -11.16 -29.01
CA SER A 177 3.24 -10.44 -30.21
C SER A 177 4.34 -9.57 -30.83
N TRP A 178 5.60 -10.04 -30.82
CA TRP A 178 6.74 -9.27 -31.34
C TRP A 178 6.65 -9.03 -32.85
N THR A 179 5.98 -9.92 -33.60
CA THR A 179 5.82 -9.82 -35.06
C THR A 179 4.80 -8.76 -35.49
N GLN A 180 3.82 -8.45 -34.63
CA GLN A 180 2.77 -7.46 -34.87
C GLN A 180 3.08 -6.10 -34.23
N ALA A 181 4.09 -6.05 -33.36
CA ALA A 181 4.43 -4.84 -32.62
C ALA A 181 5.21 -3.84 -33.49
N THR A 182 5.03 -2.55 -33.19
CA THR A 182 5.82 -1.48 -33.78
C THR A 182 7.31 -1.68 -33.45
N ARG A 183 8.20 -1.40 -34.42
CA ARG A 183 9.66 -1.48 -34.24
C ARG A 183 10.14 -0.72 -32.99
N GLN A 184 9.53 0.43 -32.71
CA GLN A 184 9.85 1.24 -31.52
C GLN A 184 9.62 0.47 -30.21
N GLU A 185 8.48 -0.21 -30.05
CA GLU A 185 8.22 -0.95 -28.82
C GLU A 185 9.13 -2.17 -28.65
N LEU A 186 9.53 -2.79 -29.77
CA LEU A 186 10.49 -3.89 -29.75
C LEU A 186 11.88 -3.38 -29.35
N GLN A 187 12.28 -2.21 -29.88
CA GLN A 187 13.51 -1.54 -29.48
C GLN A 187 13.51 -1.22 -27.98
N MET A 188 12.42 -0.65 -27.44
CA MET A 188 12.28 -0.38 -26.01
C MET A 188 12.41 -1.66 -25.17
N TYR A 189 11.81 -2.76 -25.61
CA TYR A 189 11.93 -4.06 -24.92
C TYR A 189 13.39 -4.53 -24.84
N PHE A 190 14.16 -4.44 -25.94
CA PHE A 190 15.58 -4.77 -25.95
C PHE A 190 16.44 -3.78 -25.16
N ASN A 191 16.10 -2.49 -25.20
CA ASN A 191 16.78 -1.46 -24.42
C ASN A 191 16.69 -1.78 -22.92
N VAL A 192 15.55 -2.28 -22.42
CA VAL A 192 15.42 -2.74 -21.04
C VAL A 192 16.37 -3.90 -20.72
N ILE A 193 16.53 -4.86 -21.64
CA ILE A 193 17.46 -5.97 -21.48
C ILE A 193 18.89 -5.47 -21.35
N HIS A 194 19.32 -4.62 -22.29
CA HIS A 194 20.66 -4.03 -22.25
C HIS A 194 20.88 -3.23 -20.96
N MET A 195 19.92 -2.36 -20.61
CA MET A 195 19.99 -1.54 -19.40
C MET A 195 20.13 -2.36 -18.11
N VAL A 196 19.46 -3.51 -17.98
CA VAL A 196 19.58 -4.36 -16.80
C VAL A 196 20.96 -4.99 -16.71
N LEU A 197 21.49 -5.47 -17.84
CA LEU A 197 22.82 -6.07 -17.92
C LEU A 197 23.91 -5.03 -17.68
N ASP A 198 23.76 -3.82 -18.22
CA ASP A 198 24.68 -2.68 -18.02
C ASP A 198 24.73 -2.22 -16.55
N ASN A 199 23.62 -2.36 -15.82
CA ASN A 199 23.55 -2.08 -14.38
C ASN A 199 24.04 -3.26 -13.50
N TYR A 200 24.64 -4.31 -14.08
CA TYR A 200 25.09 -5.52 -13.40
C TYR A 200 23.98 -6.18 -12.56
N LYS A 201 22.75 -6.16 -13.08
CA LYS A 201 21.56 -6.77 -12.44
C LYS A 201 21.21 -8.08 -13.14
N SER A 202 20.58 -8.98 -12.40
CA SER A 202 20.05 -10.21 -12.98
C SER A 202 18.77 -9.94 -13.76
N MET A 203 18.56 -10.67 -14.86
CA MET A 203 17.33 -10.60 -15.63
C MET A 203 16.63 -11.97 -15.65
N CYS A 204 15.31 -11.96 -15.54
CA CYS A 204 14.45 -13.12 -15.78
C CYS A 204 13.36 -12.77 -16.80
N ILE A 205 13.25 -13.57 -17.86
CA ILE A 205 12.18 -13.44 -18.85
C ILE A 205 11.31 -14.70 -18.75
N LEU A 206 10.07 -14.54 -18.31
CA LEU A 206 9.11 -15.64 -18.22
C LEU A 206 8.34 -15.76 -19.54
N ARG A 207 8.22 -16.97 -20.08
CA ARG A 207 7.38 -17.25 -21.26
C ARG A 207 6.35 -18.32 -20.91
N VAL A 208 5.07 -17.97 -21.03
CA VAL A 208 3.94 -18.90 -20.83
C VAL A 208 3.22 -19.11 -22.16
N ARG A 209 2.79 -20.35 -22.42
CA ARG A 209 1.93 -20.68 -23.56
C ARG A 209 0.56 -20.03 -23.33
N GLY A 210 0.18 -19.08 -24.19
CA GLY A 210 -1.07 -18.30 -24.05
C GLY A 210 -0.89 -16.83 -23.68
N GLY A 211 0.33 -16.39 -23.35
CA GLY A 211 0.61 -15.00 -22.97
C GLY A 211 0.34 -14.70 -21.50
N PHE A 212 0.49 -13.43 -21.11
CA PHE A 212 0.35 -12.97 -19.72
C PHE A 212 -0.78 -11.97 -19.50
N ASP A 213 -1.30 -11.36 -20.55
CA ASP A 213 -2.21 -10.22 -20.44
C ASP A 213 -3.67 -10.67 -20.34
N TYR A 214 -4.25 -10.52 -19.15
CA TYR A 214 -5.66 -10.80 -18.86
C TYR A 214 -6.46 -9.51 -18.65
N SER A 215 -5.91 -8.35 -19.04
CA SER A 215 -6.56 -7.05 -18.82
C SER A 215 -7.91 -6.93 -19.51
N SER A 216 -8.09 -7.55 -20.68
CA SER A 216 -9.37 -7.52 -21.42
C SER A 216 -10.49 -8.21 -20.65
N VAL A 217 -10.22 -9.40 -20.10
CA VAL A 217 -11.19 -10.16 -19.28
C VAL A 217 -11.57 -9.40 -18.00
N LEU A 218 -10.59 -8.72 -17.40
CA LEU A 218 -10.81 -7.93 -16.19
C LEU A 218 -11.57 -6.63 -16.45
N ALA A 219 -11.29 -5.95 -17.56
CA ALA A 219 -12.02 -4.75 -17.95
C ALA A 219 -13.50 -5.06 -18.16
N ASP A 220 -13.81 -6.20 -18.80
CA ASP A 220 -15.19 -6.67 -18.95
C ASP A 220 -15.83 -6.98 -17.59
N THR A 221 -15.09 -7.56 -16.65
CA THR A 221 -15.61 -7.88 -15.31
C THR A 221 -15.85 -6.63 -14.47
N ASP A 222 -14.96 -5.64 -14.51
CA ASP A 222 -15.13 -4.35 -13.81
C ASP A 222 -16.32 -3.56 -14.41
N VAL A 223 -16.51 -3.61 -15.74
CA VAL A 223 -17.67 -3.01 -16.42
C VAL A 223 -18.96 -3.76 -16.10
N VAL A 224 -18.92 -5.09 -16.00
CA VAL A 224 -20.07 -5.90 -15.59
C VAL A 224 -20.41 -5.65 -14.12
N LEU A 225 -19.45 -5.61 -13.21
CA LEU A 225 -19.66 -5.27 -11.79
C LEU A 225 -20.24 -3.85 -11.63
N ALA A 226 -19.77 -2.88 -12.41
CA ALA A 226 -20.32 -1.53 -12.44
C ALA A 226 -21.77 -1.48 -13.01
N LYS A 227 -22.11 -2.38 -13.95
CA LYS A 227 -23.47 -2.49 -14.52
C LYS A 227 -24.42 -3.38 -13.71
N SER A 228 -23.90 -4.32 -12.95
CA SER A 228 -24.69 -5.32 -12.21
C SER A 228 -25.07 -4.87 -10.80
N GLY A 229 -24.63 -3.69 -10.34
CA GLY A 229 -25.09 -3.14 -9.06
C GLY A 229 -24.86 -4.05 -7.85
N VAL A 230 -23.87 -4.94 -7.90
CA VAL A 230 -23.54 -5.82 -6.78
C VAL A 230 -22.68 -5.03 -5.80
N THR A 231 -23.36 -4.39 -4.86
CA THR A 231 -22.79 -3.75 -3.69
C THR A 231 -22.16 -4.83 -2.80
N THR A 232 -20.84 -5.02 -2.85
CA THR A 232 -20.11 -5.46 -1.65
C THR A 232 -20.36 -4.42 -0.56
N PRO A 233 -20.70 -4.78 0.69
CA PRO A 233 -21.05 -3.81 1.71
C PRO A 233 -19.79 -3.07 2.18
N SER A 234 -19.38 -2.06 1.42
CA SER A 234 -18.61 -0.94 1.93
C SER A 234 -19.62 0.11 2.38
N GLU A 235 -19.73 0.28 3.70
CA GLU A 235 -20.45 1.40 4.31
C GLU A 235 -20.14 2.70 3.55
N SER A 236 -21.14 3.21 2.86
CA SER A 236 -21.10 4.53 2.25
C SER A 236 -21.18 5.55 3.38
N LEU A 237 -20.04 5.91 3.96
CA LEU A 237 -19.94 7.11 4.77
C LEU A 237 -20.12 8.32 3.86
N SER A 238 -21.23 9.00 4.11
CA SER A 238 -21.67 10.23 3.48
C SER A 238 -20.55 11.28 3.41
N ARG A 239 -20.41 11.79 2.20
CA ARG A 239 -19.48 12.81 1.72
C ARG A 239 -19.68 14.12 2.50
N ASN A 240 -18.96 14.32 3.61
CA ASN A 240 -18.82 15.64 4.21
C ASN A 240 -17.56 16.31 3.69
N VAL A 241 -17.79 17.29 2.81
CA VAL A 241 -16.84 18.32 2.40
C VAL A 241 -16.40 19.08 3.65
N SER A 242 -15.13 18.99 4.03
CA SER A 242 -14.38 20.02 4.77
C SER A 242 -12.91 19.59 4.91
N ALA A 243 -12.07 19.98 3.96
CA ALA A 243 -10.62 19.99 4.11
C ALA A 243 -10.06 21.19 3.33
N SER A 244 -10.37 22.37 3.81
CA SER A 244 -9.67 23.60 3.46
C SER A 244 -9.71 24.51 4.67
N GLN A 245 -8.66 24.44 5.50
CA GLN A 245 -8.13 25.50 6.35
C GLN A 245 -7.34 24.83 7.48
N PHE A 246 -6.01 24.85 7.38
CA PHE A 246 -5.17 25.38 8.46
C PHE A 246 -3.74 25.50 7.93
N SER A 247 -3.50 26.59 7.20
CA SER A 247 -2.20 27.27 7.20
C SER A 247 -2.36 28.44 8.17
N HIS A 248 -1.39 28.61 9.06
CA HIS A 248 -1.26 29.68 10.04
C HIS A 248 -1.70 31.07 9.53
N GLU A 249 -2.53 31.79 10.28
CA GLU A 249 -2.38 33.24 10.41
C GLU A 249 -2.95 33.80 11.72
N GLN A 250 -2.36 34.92 12.10
CA GLN A 250 -2.18 35.47 13.44
C GLN A 250 -3.34 36.40 13.84
N LYS A 251 -3.59 36.50 15.16
CA LYS A 251 -4.64 37.32 15.82
C LYS A 251 -4.69 38.79 15.36
N THR A 252 -5.91 39.32 15.21
CA THR A 252 -6.51 40.49 15.93
C THR A 252 -7.98 40.71 15.50
N GLY A 253 -8.91 40.94 16.45
CA GLY A 253 -10.39 41.00 16.26
C GLY A 253 -10.94 42.36 15.74
N PRO A 254 -12.18 42.80 16.07
CA PRO A 254 -13.37 42.09 16.61
C PRO A 254 -14.73 42.42 15.92
N ASN A 255 -15.79 41.66 16.27
CA ASN A 255 -17.25 42.00 16.35
C ASN A 255 -18.00 42.42 15.04
N TYR A 256 -19.21 41.96 14.63
CA TYR A 256 -20.50 41.53 15.25
C TYR A 256 -21.44 41.05 14.07
N PRO A 257 -22.75 40.70 14.24
CA PRO A 257 -23.39 39.61 14.97
C PRO A 257 -24.11 38.57 14.06
N ARG A 258 -24.48 37.45 14.69
CA ARG A 258 -25.43 36.42 14.22
C ARG A 258 -26.88 36.93 14.21
N LYS A 259 -27.69 36.45 13.25
CA LYS A 259 -29.14 36.29 13.43
C LYS A 259 -29.59 34.88 13.05
N CYS A 260 -30.43 34.33 13.93
CA CYS A 260 -31.12 33.05 13.84
C CYS A 260 -32.61 33.33 13.64
N SER A 261 -33.26 32.62 12.72
CA SER A 261 -34.71 32.35 12.62
C SER A 261 -35.03 31.90 11.19
N THR A 262 -36.03 31.10 10.85
CA THR A 262 -36.92 30.13 11.48
C THR A 262 -37.68 29.52 10.29
N LEU A 263 -38.05 28.25 10.40
CA LEU A 263 -39.03 27.49 9.61
C LEU A 263 -39.98 28.27 8.67
N LEU A 264 -40.19 27.75 7.45
CA LEU A 264 -41.53 27.63 6.86
C LEU A 264 -41.66 26.39 5.96
N LEU A 265 -42.78 25.71 6.16
CA LEU A 265 -43.33 24.53 5.49
C LEU A 265 -44.11 24.94 4.23
N ASN A 266 -44.52 23.92 3.46
CA ASN A 266 -45.60 23.88 2.45
C ASN A 266 -45.23 24.38 1.03
N SER A 267 -45.76 23.89 -0.10
CA SER A 267 -46.45 22.66 -0.56
C SER A 267 -47.04 23.00 -1.94
N ARG A 268 -47.03 22.03 -2.85
CA ARG A 268 -47.92 21.85 -4.03
C ARG A 268 -47.75 22.72 -5.29
N GLY A 269 -47.78 21.98 -6.42
CA GLY A 269 -48.07 22.41 -7.79
C GLY A 269 -47.41 21.44 -8.80
N SER A 270 -47.94 20.24 -9.06
CA SER A 270 -48.94 19.88 -10.09
C SER A 270 -48.43 19.86 -11.54
N ASN A 271 -48.36 18.66 -12.15
CA ASN A 271 -48.86 18.25 -13.50
C ASN A 271 -48.26 16.87 -13.85
N THR A 272 -49.00 15.75 -13.91
CA THR A 272 -50.01 15.25 -14.89
C THR A 272 -49.47 14.85 -16.27
N ARG A 273 -50.01 13.71 -16.77
CA ARG A 273 -49.83 12.94 -18.03
C ARG A 273 -48.72 11.88 -18.00
N GLU A 274 -48.94 10.61 -18.37
CA GLU A 274 -49.82 10.05 -19.41
C GLU A 274 -50.31 8.61 -19.07
N ARG A 275 -51.31 8.20 -19.87
CA ARG A 275 -52.22 7.04 -19.87
C ARG A 275 -51.75 5.68 -19.34
#